data_AF-A0A3B9EF76-F1
#
_entry.id   AF-A0A3B9EF76-F1
#
_cell.length_a   1.000
_cell.length_b   1.000
_cell.length_c   1.000
_cell.angle_alpha   90.00
_cell.angle_beta   90.00
_cell.angle_gamma   90.00
#
_symmetry.space_group_name_H-M   'P 1'
#
loop_
_entity.id
_entity.type
_entity.pdbx_description
1 polymer ?
#
loop_
_entity_poly.entity_id
_entity_poly.type
_entity_poly.pdbx_seq_one_letter_code
_entity_poly.pdbx_strand_id
1 'polypeptide(L)'
;MQHITWPVIALALMTAACDNGGSVRITTSTTSDSSGVLKVVDALQCPQTQGVLTRKGSARADGSCVYGGPRGSEVILQLVQLDGRSAQTALKPFETRLTADLPEAMAQVEAENARAEAAAAKAEAQAKGLPPGAGKPETTGVMQDYIDLHRHAAVRAVLADRPAVAFRLLVAHAVAGSSLWSVRTADRKARSEAMADSVETASAETVFDARRRAVLALLGFDADDETVARAQARETPVVELFARLVKLADDEVLAVAAVVMGETLAVGGPLVEAVGAYLKVDMADWWTPDDAFFGLLRDRAVANALLRDVGGKRIADANVAENVKTQKIILRDFLAGTGGRAKVDGWTPKWMAFPPARYTDRIYAPVDRWGAVKTAMRRLPPPQALEPAPYAIAAE
;
A
#
# COMPACT_ATOMS: atom_id res chain seq x y z
N MET A 1 30.36 30.68 50.33
CA MET A 1 29.61 29.74 49.47
C MET A 1 30.22 29.81 48.09
N GLN A 2 30.64 28.66 47.58
CA GLN A 2 31.81 28.44 46.73
C GLN A 2 31.52 28.61 45.21
N HIS A 3 32.51 29.25 44.54
CA HIS A 3 33.13 29.01 43.21
C HIS A 3 32.24 28.79 41.96
N ILE A 4 32.22 29.69 40.95
CA ILE A 4 33.14 29.86 39.78
C ILE A 4 33.24 28.61 38.87
N THR A 5 32.75 28.70 37.61
CA THR A 5 33.52 28.55 36.32
C THR A 5 32.58 28.31 35.10
N TRP A 6 32.86 29.03 34.02
CA TRP A 6 32.52 28.75 32.60
C TRP A 6 33.70 27.92 31.99
N PRO A 7 33.86 27.65 30.68
CA PRO A 7 33.12 26.94 29.61
C PRO A 7 33.82 25.61 29.18
N VAL A 8 33.41 25.00 28.05
CA VAL A 8 34.21 24.29 27.00
C VAL A 8 33.62 22.92 26.56
N ILE A 9 33.10 22.93 25.32
CA ILE A 9 33.29 22.01 24.18
C ILE A 9 33.83 20.60 24.49
N ALA A 10 33.10 19.56 24.05
CA ALA A 10 33.70 18.35 23.49
C ALA A 10 32.76 17.64 22.50
N LEU A 11 33.30 17.43 21.31
CA LEU A 11 32.79 16.74 20.13
C LEU A 11 33.28 15.28 20.17
N ALA A 12 32.44 14.28 19.86
CA ALA A 12 32.80 12.95 19.30
C ALA A 12 31.53 12.06 19.25
N LEU A 13 30.98 11.68 18.08
CA LEU A 13 31.38 10.61 17.15
C LEU A 13 30.89 9.20 17.53
N MET A 14 29.97 8.69 16.69
CA MET A 14 29.64 7.28 16.35
C MET A 14 29.02 6.44 17.49
N THR A 15 27.90 5.75 17.26
CA THR A 15 27.84 4.53 16.44
C THR A 15 26.46 4.26 15.82
N ALA A 16 26.50 3.54 14.71
CA ALA A 16 25.36 3.00 13.98
C ALA A 16 24.39 2.20 14.88
N ALA A 17 23.10 2.53 14.81
CA ALA A 17 22.05 1.57 15.14
C ALA A 17 21.72 0.79 13.85
N CYS A 18 22.50 -0.25 13.60
CA CYS A 18 21.98 -1.42 12.92
C CYS A 18 20.89 -1.99 13.83
N ASP A 19 19.63 -1.66 13.59
CA ASP A 19 18.51 -2.35 14.25
C ASP A 19 18.31 -3.69 13.54
N ASN A 20 19.24 -4.61 13.82
CA ASN A 20 19.08 -6.02 13.52
C ASN A 20 18.75 -6.74 14.83
N GLY A 21 17.59 -7.37 14.85
CA GLY A 21 17.11 -8.16 15.96
C GLY A 21 15.60 -8.02 16.06
N GLY A 22 14.88 -9.03 15.59
CA GLY A 22 13.44 -9.19 15.83
C GLY A 22 13.13 -9.36 17.32
N SER A 23 13.40 -8.35 18.14
CA SER A 23 13.03 -8.33 19.54
C SER A 23 11.55 -7.97 19.62
N VAL A 24 10.72 -8.99 19.86
CA VAL A 24 9.34 -8.80 20.29
C VAL A 24 9.38 -8.11 21.66
N ARG A 25 9.15 -6.80 21.68
CA ARG A 25 9.10 -6.02 22.92
C ARG A 25 7.73 -6.22 23.59
N ILE A 26 7.63 -7.22 24.46
CA ILE A 26 6.44 -7.43 25.30
C ILE A 26 6.41 -6.30 26.35
N THR A 27 5.42 -5.42 26.27
CA THR A 27 5.21 -4.35 27.25
C THR A 27 4.04 -4.75 28.15
N THR A 28 4.30 -4.96 29.44
CA THR A 28 3.26 -5.30 30.43
C THR A 28 2.88 -4.04 31.18
N SER A 29 1.62 -3.60 31.06
CA SER A 29 1.06 -2.51 31.87
C SER A 29 -0.03 -3.06 32.78
N THR A 30 0.21 -3.05 34.10
CA THR A 30 -0.80 -3.30 35.13
C THR A 30 -1.22 -1.99 35.76
N THR A 31 -2.48 -1.59 35.58
CA THR A 31 -3.09 -0.50 36.34
C THR A 31 -3.64 -1.06 37.66
N SER A 32 -3.00 -0.72 38.77
CA SER A 32 -3.55 -0.93 40.11
C SER A 32 -3.85 0.43 40.73
N ASP A 33 -5.12 0.85 40.76
CA ASP A 33 -5.53 1.84 41.75
C ASP A 33 -6.99 1.74 42.19
N SER A 34 -7.14 1.63 43.51
CA SER A 34 -8.29 1.92 44.37
C SER A 34 -9.57 1.06 44.26
N SER A 35 -10.19 0.88 45.43
CA SER A 35 -11.27 -0.05 45.80
C SER A 35 -12.62 0.18 45.10
N GLY A 36 -12.69 -0.09 43.80
CA GLY A 36 -13.94 -0.24 43.05
C GLY A 36 -14.11 -1.68 42.57
N VAL A 37 -15.35 -2.19 42.56
CA VAL A 37 -15.69 -3.50 41.99
C VAL A 37 -15.04 -3.62 40.60
N LEU A 38 -14.11 -4.56 40.45
CA LEU A 38 -13.49 -4.89 39.17
C LEU A 38 -14.60 -5.22 38.18
N LYS A 39 -14.88 -4.30 37.24
CA LYS A 39 -15.81 -4.58 36.15
C LYS A 39 -15.16 -5.65 35.27
N VAL A 40 -15.73 -6.84 35.29
CA VAL A 40 -15.35 -7.91 34.35
C VAL A 40 -15.52 -7.35 32.94
N VAL A 41 -14.43 -7.37 32.17
CA VAL A 41 -14.46 -6.95 30.77
C VAL A 41 -15.03 -8.13 29.98
N ASP A 42 -16.36 -8.19 29.89
CA ASP A 42 -17.09 -9.28 29.20
C ASP A 42 -17.03 -9.16 27.66
N ALA A 43 -16.49 -8.06 27.13
CA ALA A 43 -16.38 -7.83 25.69
C ALA A 43 -15.09 -7.12 25.31
N LEU A 44 -14.40 -7.61 24.27
CA LEU A 44 -13.18 -7.00 23.75
C LEU A 44 -13.54 -5.64 23.13
N GLN A 45 -13.08 -4.56 23.76
CA GLN A 45 -13.13 -3.24 23.15
C GLN A 45 -12.05 -3.17 22.09
N CYS A 46 -12.45 -3.32 20.83
CA CYS A 46 -11.52 -3.21 19.71
C CYS A 46 -11.52 -1.76 19.23
N PRO A 47 -10.50 -0.95 19.56
CA PRO A 47 -10.35 0.37 18.98
C PRO A 47 -10.09 0.27 17.47
N GLN A 48 -10.38 1.33 16.72
CA GLN A 48 -10.08 1.35 15.28
C GLN A 48 -8.58 1.36 15.01
N THR A 49 -7.81 1.94 15.93
CA THR A 49 -6.35 2.04 15.86
C THR A 49 -5.74 1.70 17.21
N GLN A 50 -4.67 0.92 17.20
CA GLN A 50 -3.86 0.62 18.37
C GLN A 50 -2.40 0.90 18.01
N GLY A 51 -1.90 2.10 18.36
CA GLY A 51 -0.60 2.57 17.89
C GLY A 51 -0.56 2.66 16.35
N VAL A 52 0.40 1.96 15.73
CA VAL A 52 0.56 1.88 14.26
C VAL A 52 -0.36 0.85 13.58
N LEU A 53 -1.16 0.13 14.36
CA LEU A 53 -2.00 -0.95 13.88
C LEU A 53 -3.43 -0.47 13.60
N THR A 54 -4.01 -0.87 12.46
CA THR A 54 -5.37 -0.49 12.05
C THR A 54 -6.28 -1.71 11.98
N ARG A 55 -7.45 -1.67 12.63
CA ARG A 55 -8.34 -2.83 12.72
C ARG A 55 -8.88 -3.26 11.36
N LYS A 56 -8.61 -4.50 10.97
CA LYS A 56 -9.19 -5.19 9.81
C LYS A 56 -10.47 -5.92 10.23
N GLY A 57 -11.61 -5.27 10.02
CA GLY A 57 -12.94 -5.86 10.24
C GLY A 57 -13.53 -5.61 11.64
N SER A 58 -14.64 -6.30 11.92
CA SER A 58 -15.31 -6.27 13.21
C SER A 58 -14.70 -7.28 14.19
N ALA A 59 -14.99 -7.11 15.48
CA ALA A 59 -14.75 -8.17 16.45
C ALA A 59 -15.42 -9.45 15.97
N ARG A 60 -14.65 -10.52 15.93
CA ARG A 60 -15.11 -11.85 15.57
C ARG A 60 -15.85 -12.45 16.77
N ALA A 61 -16.75 -13.39 16.49
CA ALA A 61 -17.55 -14.08 17.51
C ALA A 61 -16.71 -14.87 18.52
N ASP A 62 -15.43 -15.12 18.21
CA ASP A 62 -14.44 -15.77 19.07
C ASP A 62 -13.70 -14.79 20.01
N GLY A 63 -14.18 -13.55 20.11
CA GLY A 63 -13.57 -12.52 20.95
C GLY A 63 -12.24 -11.99 20.42
N SER A 64 -11.96 -12.10 19.11
CA SER A 64 -10.75 -11.58 18.47
C SER A 64 -10.99 -10.40 17.53
N CYS A 65 -9.95 -9.60 17.31
CA CYS A 65 -9.90 -8.46 16.40
C CYS A 65 -8.59 -8.45 15.64
N VAL A 66 -8.67 -8.43 14.32
CA VAL A 66 -7.48 -8.38 13.46
C VAL A 66 -7.10 -6.95 13.22
N TYR A 67 -5.79 -6.68 13.17
CA TYR A 67 -5.21 -5.41 12.82
C TYR A 67 -4.15 -5.60 11.73
N GLY A 68 -4.11 -4.70 10.77
CA GLY A 68 -3.01 -4.57 9.82
C GLY A 68 -1.92 -3.65 10.35
N GLY A 69 -0.67 -4.07 10.20
CA GLY A 69 0.53 -3.27 10.47
C GLY A 69 1.34 -2.99 9.20
N PRO A 70 2.49 -2.29 9.34
CA PRO A 70 3.36 -1.95 8.23
C PRO A 70 3.83 -3.17 7.44
N ARG A 71 4.13 -2.99 6.14
CA ARG A 71 4.63 -4.04 5.21
C ARG A 71 3.69 -5.23 5.00
N GLY A 72 2.42 -5.13 5.38
CA GLY A 72 1.42 -6.19 5.23
C GLY A 72 1.35 -7.16 6.41
N SER A 73 2.01 -6.84 7.52
CA SER A 73 1.89 -7.58 8.77
C SER A 73 0.44 -7.59 9.28
N GLU A 74 0.06 -8.69 9.93
CA GLU A 74 -1.26 -8.86 10.52
C GLU A 74 -1.11 -9.26 11.99
N VAL A 75 -1.82 -8.55 12.87
CA VAL A 75 -1.78 -8.74 14.33
C VAL A 75 -3.19 -9.05 14.80
N ILE A 76 -3.38 -10.16 15.50
CA ILE A 76 -4.69 -10.55 16.04
C ILE A 76 -4.71 -10.27 17.53
N LEU A 77 -5.55 -9.34 17.96
CA LEU A 77 -5.87 -9.08 19.36
C LEU A 77 -6.97 -10.06 19.79
N GLN A 78 -6.77 -10.84 20.85
CA GLN A 78 -7.77 -11.79 21.32
C GLN A 78 -8.07 -11.57 22.80
N LEU A 79 -9.36 -11.52 23.15
CA LEU A 79 -9.79 -11.56 24.55
C LEU A 79 -9.74 -13.01 25.02
N VAL A 80 -8.98 -13.24 26.09
CA VAL A 80 -8.83 -14.56 26.69
C VAL A 80 -9.51 -14.53 28.06
N GLN A 81 -10.61 -15.28 28.20
CA GLN A 81 -11.27 -15.48 29.48
C GLN A 81 -10.42 -16.40 30.36
N LEU A 82 -10.22 -16.00 31.62
CA LEU A 82 -9.41 -16.76 32.55
C LEU A 82 -10.21 -17.90 33.20
N ASP A 83 -11.52 -17.75 33.42
CA ASP A 83 -12.41 -18.78 34.01
C ASP A 83 -11.84 -19.44 35.29
N GLY A 84 -11.21 -18.65 36.16
CA GLY A 84 -10.55 -19.15 37.38
C GLY A 84 -9.18 -19.81 37.16
N ARG A 85 -8.67 -19.86 35.92
CA ARG A 85 -7.33 -20.33 35.55
C ARG A 85 -6.31 -19.20 35.70
N SER A 86 -5.04 -19.55 35.89
CA SER A 86 -3.96 -18.56 35.84
C SER A 86 -3.77 -18.01 34.41
N ALA A 87 -3.29 -16.77 34.29
CA ALA A 87 -3.00 -16.13 33.01
C ALA A 87 -2.05 -16.98 32.14
N GLN A 88 -1.06 -17.62 32.76
CA GLN A 88 -0.13 -18.53 32.08
C GLN A 88 -0.86 -19.74 31.49
N THR A 89 -1.83 -20.30 32.21
CA THR A 89 -2.62 -21.45 31.74
C THR A 89 -3.55 -21.07 30.60
N ALA A 90 -4.15 -19.88 30.67
CA ALA A 90 -5.06 -19.38 29.65
C ALA A 90 -4.34 -18.96 28.35
N LEU A 91 -3.10 -18.48 28.44
CA LEU A 91 -2.27 -18.10 27.29
C LEU A 91 -1.59 -19.29 26.61
N LYS A 92 -1.39 -20.41 27.33
CA LYS A 92 -0.67 -21.59 26.84
C LYS A 92 -1.14 -22.13 25.47
N PRO A 93 -2.43 -22.18 25.12
CA PRO A 93 -2.87 -22.60 23.78
C PRO A 93 -2.44 -21.65 22.66
N PHE A 94 -2.38 -20.34 22.94
CA PHE A 94 -1.94 -19.32 21.98
C PHE A 94 -0.43 -19.35 21.81
N GLU A 95 0.31 -19.50 22.92
CA GLU A 95 1.75 -19.75 22.89
C GLU A 95 2.06 -21.03 22.10
N THR A 96 1.27 -22.10 22.28
CA THR A 96 1.43 -23.36 21.55
C THR A 96 1.19 -23.17 20.05
N ARG A 97 0.15 -22.43 19.66
CA ARG A 97 -0.14 -22.13 18.24
C ARG A 97 0.95 -21.26 17.61
N LEU A 98 1.33 -20.17 18.30
CA LEU A 98 2.39 -19.28 17.82
C LEU A 98 3.73 -20.01 17.70
N THR A 99 4.04 -20.90 18.65
CA THR A 99 5.23 -21.75 18.62
C THR A 99 5.16 -22.79 17.51
N ALA A 100 3.96 -23.21 17.08
CA ALA A 100 3.78 -24.11 15.94
C ALA A 100 3.91 -23.40 14.59
N ASP A 101 3.49 -22.13 14.50
CA ASP A 101 3.57 -21.32 13.27
C ASP A 101 4.96 -20.67 13.08
N LEU A 102 5.68 -20.40 14.17
CA LEU A 102 7.01 -19.76 14.14
C LEU A 102 8.01 -20.51 13.25
N PRO A 103 8.14 -21.85 13.35
CA PRO A 103 9.06 -22.62 12.52
C PRO A 103 8.79 -22.48 11.03
N GLU A 104 7.53 -22.40 10.60
CA GLU A 104 7.19 -22.23 9.18
C GLU A 104 7.53 -20.80 8.70
N ALA A 105 7.19 -19.78 9.48
CA ALA A 105 7.55 -18.40 9.16
C ALA A 105 9.07 -18.17 9.15
N MET A 106 9.79 -18.75 10.12
CA MET A 106 11.25 -18.75 10.16
C MET A 106 11.82 -19.51 8.95
N ALA A 107 11.29 -20.69 8.63
CA ALA A 107 11.72 -21.45 7.46
C ALA A 107 11.48 -20.70 6.14
N GLN A 108 10.42 -19.89 6.03
CA GLN A 108 10.18 -19.05 4.86
C GLN A 108 11.21 -17.93 4.74
N VAL A 109 11.51 -17.22 5.83
CA VAL A 109 12.55 -16.16 5.87
C VAL A 109 13.93 -16.77 5.64
N GLU A 110 14.23 -17.90 6.27
CA GLU A 110 15.47 -18.64 6.08
C GLU A 110 15.59 -19.18 4.67
N ALA A 111 14.50 -19.65 4.04
CA ALA A 111 14.52 -20.08 2.64
C ALA A 111 14.72 -18.90 1.68
N GLU A 112 14.16 -17.72 1.97
CA GLU A 112 14.38 -16.51 1.18
C GLU A 112 15.81 -15.99 1.33
N ASN A 113 16.32 -15.94 2.56
CA ASN A 113 17.71 -15.59 2.87
C ASN A 113 18.66 -16.62 2.26
N ALA A 114 18.39 -17.92 2.37
CA ALA A 114 19.20 -18.98 1.79
C ALA A 114 19.15 -18.94 0.26
N ARG A 115 18.04 -18.51 -0.36
CA ARG A 115 17.99 -18.26 -1.82
C ARG A 115 18.83 -17.04 -2.20
N ALA A 116 18.79 -15.97 -1.42
CA ALA A 116 19.61 -14.78 -1.64
C ALA A 116 21.11 -15.08 -1.42
N GLU A 117 21.45 -15.81 -0.37
CA GLU A 117 22.79 -16.30 -0.06
C GLU A 117 23.25 -17.33 -1.08
N ALA A 118 22.39 -18.23 -1.55
CA ALA A 118 22.73 -19.15 -2.63
C ALA A 118 22.92 -18.41 -3.96
N ALA A 119 22.14 -17.36 -4.25
CA ALA A 119 22.35 -16.52 -5.42
C ALA A 119 23.67 -15.74 -5.31
N ALA A 120 23.97 -15.18 -4.13
CA ALA A 120 25.23 -14.51 -3.84
C ALA A 120 26.42 -15.48 -3.90
N ALA A 121 26.31 -16.65 -3.29
CA ALA A 121 27.32 -17.71 -3.30
C ALA A 121 27.47 -18.34 -4.69
N LYS A 122 26.43 -18.36 -5.52
CA LYS A 122 26.50 -18.79 -6.93
C LYS A 122 27.14 -17.72 -7.81
N ALA A 123 26.89 -16.44 -7.53
CA ALA A 123 27.62 -15.33 -8.15
C ALA A 123 29.09 -15.32 -7.71
N GLU A 124 29.38 -15.60 -6.44
CA GLU A 124 30.71 -15.72 -5.88
C GLU A 124 31.41 -17.00 -6.37
N ALA A 125 30.67 -18.10 -6.55
CA ALA A 125 31.15 -19.34 -7.15
C ALA A 125 31.29 -19.25 -8.67
N GLN A 126 30.60 -18.33 -9.36
CA GLN A 126 30.87 -17.97 -10.75
C GLN A 126 32.07 -17.03 -10.84
N ALA A 127 32.25 -16.13 -9.87
CA ALA A 127 33.46 -15.33 -9.73
C ALA A 127 34.68 -16.18 -9.35
N LYS A 128 34.50 -17.30 -8.63
CA LYS A 128 35.54 -18.32 -8.35
C LYS A 128 35.63 -19.37 -9.45
N GLY A 129 34.52 -19.64 -10.13
CA GLY A 129 34.35 -20.54 -11.27
C GLY A 129 34.56 -19.79 -12.58
N LEU A 130 35.61 -18.96 -12.61
CA LEU A 130 36.13 -18.49 -13.87
C LEU A 130 36.42 -19.71 -14.78
N PRO A 131 36.29 -19.56 -16.11
CA PRO A 131 36.51 -20.67 -17.04
C PRO A 131 37.84 -21.40 -16.75
N PRO A 132 37.91 -22.73 -16.97
CA PRO A 132 39.14 -23.47 -16.76
C PRO A 132 40.28 -22.81 -17.55
N GLY A 133 41.24 -22.21 -16.83
CA GLY A 133 42.32 -21.39 -17.39
C GLY A 133 42.39 -19.95 -16.87
N ALA A 134 41.39 -19.48 -16.12
CA ALA A 134 41.52 -18.24 -15.39
C ALA A 134 42.53 -18.38 -14.25
N GLY A 135 43.53 -17.52 -14.26
CA GLY A 135 44.60 -17.51 -13.27
C GLY A 135 44.08 -17.30 -11.84
N LYS A 136 45.00 -17.39 -10.88
CA LYS A 136 44.71 -17.03 -9.49
C LYS A 136 44.09 -15.63 -9.43
N PRO A 137 43.04 -15.41 -8.63
CA PRO A 137 42.51 -14.08 -8.38
C PRO A 137 43.62 -13.12 -7.96
N GLU A 138 43.57 -11.90 -8.47
CA GLU A 138 44.55 -10.86 -8.15
C GLU A 138 44.48 -10.44 -6.68
N THR A 139 43.31 -10.56 -6.06
CA THR A 139 43.04 -10.16 -4.67
C THR A 139 42.52 -11.33 -3.83
N THR A 140 42.74 -11.26 -2.51
CA THR A 140 42.04 -12.13 -1.56
C THR A 140 40.59 -11.67 -1.39
N GLY A 141 39.69 -12.53 -0.92
CA GLY A 141 38.29 -12.16 -0.67
C GLY A 141 38.14 -10.93 0.24
N VAL A 142 38.88 -10.90 1.35
CA VAL A 142 38.85 -9.75 2.29
C VAL A 142 39.33 -8.45 1.62
N MET A 143 40.35 -8.52 0.75
CA MET A 143 40.79 -7.35 -0.01
C MET A 143 39.73 -6.92 -1.03
N GLN A 144 39.06 -7.88 -1.69
CA GLN A 144 37.96 -7.60 -2.60
C GLN A 144 36.79 -6.91 -1.87
N ASP A 145 36.38 -7.40 -0.70
CA ASP A 145 35.34 -6.77 0.11
C ASP A 145 35.71 -5.35 0.53
N TYR A 146 36.96 -5.14 0.97
CA TYR A 146 37.49 -3.81 1.29
C TYR A 146 37.37 -2.86 0.08
N ILE A 147 37.75 -3.34 -1.12
CA ILE A 147 37.67 -2.57 -2.37
C ILE A 147 36.21 -2.24 -2.69
N ASP A 148 35.32 -3.23 -2.66
CA ASP A 148 33.90 -3.06 -3.03
C ASP A 148 33.18 -2.10 -2.07
N LEU A 149 33.47 -2.16 -0.77
CA LEU A 149 32.94 -1.22 0.21
C LEU A 149 33.40 0.22 -0.05
N HIS A 150 34.67 0.44 -0.39
CA HIS A 150 35.17 1.79 -0.72
C HIS A 150 34.58 2.30 -2.04
N ARG A 151 34.44 1.45 -3.05
CA ARG A 151 33.81 1.79 -4.32
C ARG A 151 32.34 2.16 -4.13
N HIS A 152 31.61 1.37 -3.35
CA HIS A 152 30.24 1.69 -2.96
C HIS A 152 30.15 3.04 -2.23
N ALA A 153 31.03 3.29 -1.25
CA ALA A 153 31.10 4.54 -0.51
C ALA A 153 31.36 5.76 -1.42
N ALA A 154 32.25 5.63 -2.40
CA ALA A 154 32.53 6.69 -3.38
C ALA A 154 31.32 6.94 -4.31
N VAL A 155 30.69 5.87 -4.83
CA VAL A 155 29.52 5.99 -5.71
C VAL A 155 28.36 6.66 -4.99
N ARG A 156 28.03 6.26 -3.76
CA ARG A 156 26.92 6.88 -3.01
C ARG A 156 27.16 8.38 -2.74
N ALA A 157 28.41 8.79 -2.53
CA ALA A 157 28.74 10.19 -2.29
C ALA A 157 28.48 11.03 -3.55
N VAL A 158 28.99 10.59 -4.70
CA VAL A 158 28.79 11.30 -5.98
C VAL A 158 27.33 11.23 -6.45
N LEU A 159 26.65 10.12 -6.22
CA LEU A 159 25.25 9.94 -6.61
C LEU A 159 24.32 10.91 -5.89
N ALA A 160 24.64 11.29 -4.65
CA ALA A 160 23.89 12.26 -3.87
C ALA A 160 23.80 13.64 -4.58
N ASP A 161 24.84 14.02 -5.32
CA ASP A 161 24.89 15.27 -6.10
C ASP A 161 24.30 15.13 -7.50
N ARG A 162 23.70 13.98 -7.84
CA ARG A 162 23.16 13.65 -9.18
C ARG A 162 21.73 13.11 -9.11
N PRO A 163 20.75 13.91 -8.65
CA PRO A 163 19.38 13.44 -8.38
C PRO A 163 18.67 12.86 -9.61
N ALA A 164 18.91 13.39 -10.82
CA ALA A 164 18.31 12.87 -12.05
C ALA A 164 18.79 11.44 -12.39
N VAL A 165 20.06 11.13 -12.08
CA VAL A 165 20.63 9.78 -12.26
C VAL A 165 20.15 8.86 -11.14
N ALA A 166 20.12 9.35 -9.90
CA ALA A 166 19.59 8.62 -8.76
C ALA A 166 18.12 8.22 -8.95
N PHE A 167 17.30 9.11 -9.51
CA PHE A 167 15.90 8.83 -9.82
C PHE A 167 15.74 7.74 -10.88
N ARG A 168 16.58 7.72 -11.93
CA ARG A 168 16.57 6.64 -12.93
C ARG A 168 16.98 5.30 -12.36
N LEU A 169 17.98 5.27 -11.48
CA LEU A 169 18.35 4.05 -10.74
C LEU A 169 17.20 3.61 -9.82
N LEU A 170 16.51 4.57 -9.21
CA LEU A 170 15.34 4.31 -8.41
C LEU A 170 14.25 3.63 -9.26
N VAL A 171 13.87 4.22 -10.40
CA VAL A 171 12.88 3.60 -11.31
C VAL A 171 13.33 2.22 -11.79
N ALA A 172 14.61 2.01 -12.07
CA ALA A 172 15.14 0.70 -12.49
C ALA A 172 14.88 -0.38 -11.44
N HIS A 173 15.17 -0.11 -10.17
CA HIS A 173 14.91 -1.05 -9.10
C HIS A 173 13.40 -1.23 -8.83
N ALA A 174 12.58 -0.20 -9.00
CA ALA A 174 11.12 -0.33 -8.84
C ALA A 174 10.51 -1.31 -9.85
N VAL A 175 11.06 -1.33 -11.07
CA VAL A 175 10.60 -2.20 -12.16
C VAL A 175 11.20 -3.61 -12.05
N ALA A 176 12.52 -3.73 -11.89
CA ALA A 176 13.21 -5.03 -11.91
C ALA A 176 13.24 -5.74 -10.56
N GLY A 177 13.04 -5.01 -9.46
CA GLY A 177 13.33 -5.46 -8.10
C GLY A 177 14.83 -5.54 -7.81
N SER A 178 15.15 -5.74 -6.53
CA SER A 178 16.49 -6.09 -6.05
C SER A 178 16.40 -6.77 -4.69
N SER A 179 17.51 -7.30 -4.18
CA SER A 179 17.56 -7.93 -2.85
C SER A 179 17.17 -6.97 -1.71
N LEU A 180 17.44 -5.67 -1.86
CA LEU A 180 17.15 -4.64 -0.85
C LEU A 180 15.89 -3.83 -1.15
N TRP A 181 15.33 -3.95 -2.35
CA TRP A 181 14.15 -3.22 -2.73
C TRP A 181 13.17 -4.09 -3.52
N SER A 182 12.03 -4.34 -2.88
CA SER A 182 10.90 -5.06 -3.46
C SER A 182 9.70 -4.14 -3.63
N VAL A 183 9.03 -4.29 -4.76
CA VAL A 183 7.80 -3.58 -5.13
C VAL A 183 6.73 -4.62 -5.44
N ARG A 184 5.50 -4.37 -5.01
CA ARG A 184 4.35 -5.26 -5.21
C ARG A 184 3.24 -4.53 -5.94
N THR A 185 2.68 -5.19 -6.95
CA THR A 185 1.49 -4.71 -7.63
C THR A 185 0.27 -4.81 -6.71
N ALA A 186 -0.73 -3.97 -6.95
CA ALA A 186 -1.95 -3.95 -6.15
C ALA A 186 -2.76 -5.25 -6.33
N ASP A 187 -3.28 -5.79 -5.24
CA ASP A 187 -4.21 -6.93 -5.31
C ASP A 187 -5.56 -6.44 -5.85
N ARG A 188 -5.80 -6.73 -7.13
CA ARG A 188 -7.03 -6.37 -7.85
C ARG A 188 -8.05 -7.51 -7.91
N LYS A 189 -7.92 -8.54 -7.06
CA LYS A 189 -8.82 -9.71 -7.07
C LYS A 189 -10.27 -9.34 -6.78
N ALA A 190 -11.14 -9.55 -7.76
CA ALA A 190 -12.59 -9.41 -7.60
C ALA A 190 -13.21 -10.62 -6.89
N ARG A 191 -14.35 -10.41 -6.21
CA ARG A 191 -15.08 -11.45 -5.45
C ARG A 191 -16.08 -12.24 -6.31
N SER A 192 -16.32 -11.81 -7.54
CA SER A 192 -17.17 -12.47 -8.54
C SER A 192 -16.75 -12.08 -9.95
N GLU A 193 -17.03 -12.94 -10.93
CA GLU A 193 -16.78 -12.70 -12.36
C GLU A 193 -17.42 -11.39 -12.85
N ALA A 194 -18.71 -11.16 -12.56
CA ALA A 194 -19.37 -9.90 -12.93
C ALA A 194 -18.68 -8.62 -12.40
N MET A 195 -17.95 -8.71 -11.27
CA MET A 195 -17.17 -7.59 -10.76
C MET A 195 -15.82 -7.46 -11.47
N ALA A 196 -15.20 -8.60 -11.83
CA ALA A 196 -13.98 -8.61 -12.63
C ALA A 196 -14.24 -7.97 -13.99
N ASP A 197 -15.27 -8.43 -14.71
CA ASP A 197 -15.64 -7.94 -16.04
C ASP A 197 -15.96 -6.44 -16.03
N SER A 198 -16.70 -5.98 -15.01
CA SER A 198 -17.06 -4.57 -14.80
C SER A 198 -15.82 -3.68 -14.66
N VAL A 199 -14.81 -4.14 -13.91
CA VAL A 199 -13.57 -3.39 -13.71
C VAL A 199 -12.68 -3.48 -14.95
N GLU A 200 -12.53 -4.66 -15.55
CA GLU A 200 -11.69 -4.89 -16.74
C GLU A 200 -12.14 -4.03 -17.93
N THR A 201 -13.45 -3.84 -18.09
CA THR A 201 -14.04 -3.04 -19.17
C THR A 201 -14.23 -1.57 -18.82
N ALA A 202 -13.81 -1.13 -17.62
CA ALA A 202 -13.95 0.26 -17.20
C ALA A 202 -13.07 1.20 -18.05
N SER A 203 -13.56 2.42 -18.29
CA SER A 203 -12.83 3.44 -19.08
C SER A 203 -11.47 3.79 -18.44
N ALA A 204 -11.41 3.81 -17.11
CA ALA A 204 -10.16 4.06 -16.37
C ALA A 204 -9.08 2.99 -16.64
N GLU A 205 -9.46 1.71 -16.66
CA GLU A 205 -8.52 0.61 -16.97
C GLU A 205 -8.09 0.66 -18.44
N THR A 206 -8.99 0.99 -19.37
CA THR A 206 -8.65 1.17 -20.78
C THR A 206 -7.60 2.28 -20.98
N VAL A 207 -7.79 3.43 -20.31
CA VAL A 207 -6.84 4.55 -20.39
C VAL A 207 -5.50 4.21 -19.73
N PHE A 208 -5.54 3.50 -18.60
CA PHE A 208 -4.31 3.08 -17.92
C PHE A 208 -3.53 2.03 -18.71
N ASP A 209 -4.21 1.04 -19.31
CA ASP A 209 -3.61 0.03 -20.18
C ASP A 209 -2.88 0.66 -21.38
N ALA A 210 -3.47 1.67 -22.02
CA ALA A 210 -2.80 2.39 -23.11
C ALA A 210 -1.47 3.03 -22.66
N ARG A 211 -1.42 3.58 -21.45
CA ARG A 211 -0.17 4.14 -20.86
C ARG A 211 0.81 3.04 -20.50
N ARG A 212 0.33 1.92 -19.95
CA ARG A 212 1.15 0.74 -19.64
C ARG A 212 1.85 0.22 -20.89
N ARG A 213 1.11 0.00 -21.99
CA ARG A 213 1.68 -0.46 -23.27
C ARG A 213 2.72 0.50 -23.84
N ALA A 214 2.49 1.82 -23.74
CA ALA A 214 3.49 2.81 -24.13
C ALA A 214 4.79 2.70 -23.30
N VAL A 215 4.67 2.50 -21.98
CA VAL A 215 5.83 2.29 -21.09
C VAL A 215 6.53 0.96 -21.37
N LEU A 216 5.81 -0.13 -21.61
CA LEU A 216 6.41 -1.42 -21.99
C LEU A 216 7.28 -1.26 -23.25
N ALA A 217 6.81 -0.51 -24.25
CA ALA A 217 7.59 -0.21 -25.45
C ALA A 217 8.87 0.60 -25.15
N LEU A 218 8.81 1.63 -24.31
CA LEU A 218 10.00 2.40 -23.88
C LEU A 218 11.04 1.48 -23.20
N LEU A 219 10.56 0.56 -22.37
CA LEU A 219 11.42 -0.38 -21.65
C LEU A 219 11.87 -1.58 -22.49
N GLY A 220 11.33 -1.74 -23.71
CA GLY A 220 11.58 -2.87 -24.59
C GLY A 220 11.11 -4.19 -24.01
N PHE A 221 10.03 -4.15 -23.24
CA PHE A 221 9.32 -5.33 -22.74
C PHE A 221 8.31 -5.80 -23.78
N ASP A 222 7.75 -6.98 -23.55
CA ASP A 222 6.65 -7.47 -24.38
C ASP A 222 5.45 -6.53 -24.24
N ALA A 223 4.74 -6.28 -25.35
CA ALA A 223 3.55 -5.44 -25.34
C ALA A 223 2.38 -6.12 -24.61
N ASP A 224 2.42 -7.45 -24.49
CA ASP A 224 1.40 -8.28 -23.84
C ASP A 224 1.72 -8.54 -22.34
N ASP A 225 2.81 -7.98 -21.80
CA ASP A 225 3.08 -8.05 -20.36
C ASP A 225 1.96 -7.36 -19.55
N GLU A 226 1.37 -8.06 -18.59
CA GLU A 226 0.25 -7.56 -17.77
C GLU A 226 0.63 -6.37 -16.88
N THR A 227 1.91 -6.27 -16.48
CA THR A 227 2.43 -5.22 -15.59
C THR A 227 3.85 -4.79 -15.96
N VAL A 228 4.16 -3.52 -15.71
CA VAL A 228 5.52 -2.97 -15.82
C VAL A 228 6.33 -3.30 -14.56
N ALA A 229 5.77 -3.10 -13.38
CA ALA A 229 6.40 -3.44 -12.12
C ALA A 229 6.49 -4.96 -11.96
N ARG A 230 7.69 -5.50 -11.72
CA ARG A 230 7.90 -6.95 -11.57
C ARG A 230 8.17 -7.28 -10.10
N ALA A 231 7.38 -8.21 -9.56
CA ALA A 231 7.40 -8.55 -8.12
C ALA A 231 8.66 -9.30 -7.68
N GLN A 232 9.41 -9.88 -8.63
CA GLN A 232 10.64 -10.63 -8.39
C GLN A 232 11.60 -10.39 -9.55
N ALA A 233 12.90 -10.33 -9.26
CA ALA A 233 13.94 -10.26 -10.27
C ALA A 233 13.86 -11.48 -11.19
N ARG A 234 13.28 -11.31 -12.38
CA ARG A 234 13.47 -12.20 -13.53
C ARG A 234 14.62 -11.69 -14.38
N GLU A 235 15.05 -12.53 -15.32
CA GLU A 235 16.29 -12.49 -16.13
C GLU A 235 16.76 -11.14 -16.69
N THR A 236 15.94 -10.08 -16.71
CA THR A 236 16.38 -8.72 -17.06
C THR A 236 17.18 -8.11 -15.90
N PRO A 237 18.51 -7.95 -16.01
CA PRO A 237 19.32 -7.40 -14.95
C PRO A 237 18.99 -5.90 -14.75
N VAL A 238 18.82 -5.46 -13.50
CA VAL A 238 18.57 -4.05 -13.14
C VAL A 238 19.55 -3.07 -13.81
N VAL A 239 20.78 -3.52 -14.09
CA VAL A 239 21.83 -2.76 -14.77
C VAL A 239 21.44 -2.43 -16.22
N GLU A 240 20.85 -3.35 -16.96
CA GLU A 240 20.40 -3.12 -18.34
C GLU A 240 19.24 -2.13 -18.39
N LEU A 241 18.30 -2.27 -17.45
CA LEU A 241 17.18 -1.35 -17.33
C LEU A 241 17.66 0.05 -16.93
N PHE A 242 18.59 0.15 -15.99
CA PHE A 242 19.22 1.43 -15.64
C PHE A 242 19.90 2.06 -16.86
N ALA A 243 20.71 1.31 -17.60
CA ALA A 243 21.37 1.79 -18.82
C ALA A 243 20.38 2.27 -19.88
N ARG A 244 19.19 1.66 -19.96
CA ARG A 244 18.09 2.10 -20.82
C ARG A 244 17.46 3.40 -20.33
N LEU A 245 17.08 3.48 -19.05
CA LEU A 245 16.48 4.68 -18.44
C LEU A 245 17.40 5.91 -18.50
N VAL A 246 18.72 5.71 -18.45
CA VAL A 246 19.72 6.79 -18.64
C VAL A 246 19.64 7.42 -20.04
N LYS A 247 19.17 6.68 -21.05
CA LYS A 247 19.03 7.17 -22.42
C LYS A 247 17.67 7.85 -22.69
N LEU A 248 16.70 7.68 -21.80
CA LEU A 248 15.37 8.28 -21.93
C LEU A 248 15.38 9.73 -21.45
N ALA A 249 14.51 10.55 -22.06
CA ALA A 249 14.23 11.91 -21.61
C ALA A 249 13.53 11.92 -20.23
N ASP A 250 13.59 13.03 -19.52
CA ASP A 250 13.05 13.13 -18.15
C ASP A 250 11.53 12.88 -18.11
N ASP A 251 10.78 13.35 -19.11
CA ASP A 251 9.34 13.13 -19.25
C ASP A 251 9.01 11.66 -19.50
N GLU A 252 9.81 10.96 -20.30
CA GLU A 252 9.67 9.51 -20.51
C GLU A 252 9.91 8.73 -19.20
N VAL A 253 10.96 9.06 -18.45
CA VAL A 253 11.24 8.42 -17.14
C VAL A 253 10.13 8.71 -16.13
N LEU A 254 9.59 9.93 -16.12
CA LEU A 254 8.43 10.29 -15.30
C LEU A 254 7.18 9.50 -15.68
N ALA A 255 6.96 9.24 -16.99
CA ALA A 255 5.87 8.39 -17.45
C ALA A 255 6.03 6.94 -16.97
N VAL A 256 7.25 6.38 -17.01
CA VAL A 256 7.55 5.06 -16.44
C VAL A 256 7.23 5.03 -14.95
N ALA A 257 7.73 6.01 -14.19
CA ALA A 257 7.49 6.11 -12.75
C ALA A 257 6.00 6.23 -12.41
N ALA A 258 5.23 6.99 -13.20
CA ALA A 258 3.79 7.16 -12.99
C ALA A 258 3.01 5.85 -13.21
N VAL A 259 3.35 5.07 -14.23
CA VAL A 259 2.73 3.75 -14.46
C VAL A 259 3.09 2.78 -13.34
N VAL A 260 4.37 2.69 -12.96
CA VAL A 260 4.80 1.86 -11.83
C VAL A 260 4.08 2.24 -10.54
N MET A 261 3.92 3.54 -10.26
CA MET A 261 3.17 4.00 -9.10
C MET A 261 1.69 3.63 -9.18
N GLY A 262 1.06 3.73 -10.37
CA GLY A 262 -0.33 3.31 -10.59
C GLY A 262 -0.55 1.82 -10.33
N GLU A 263 0.34 0.95 -10.84
CA GLU A 263 0.25 -0.51 -10.66
C GLU A 263 0.45 -0.95 -9.20
N THR A 264 1.17 -0.15 -8.42
CA THR A 264 1.60 -0.49 -7.05
C THR A 264 0.81 0.28 -5.98
N LEU A 265 -0.14 1.10 -6.40
CA LEU A 265 -1.04 1.84 -5.52
C LEU A 265 -2.07 0.90 -4.87
N ALA A 266 -1.99 0.73 -3.55
CA ALA A 266 -2.84 -0.20 -2.83
C ALA A 266 -4.34 0.16 -2.91
N VAL A 267 -5.15 -0.81 -3.36
CA VAL A 267 -6.61 -0.69 -3.42
C VAL A 267 -7.18 -0.49 -2.01
N GLY A 268 -8.07 0.48 -1.86
CA GLY A 268 -8.77 0.72 -0.59
C GLY A 268 -7.87 1.23 0.53
N GLY A 269 -6.74 1.88 0.22
CA GLY A 269 -5.93 2.58 1.21
C GLY A 269 -6.32 4.06 1.37
N PRO A 270 -5.95 4.72 2.49
CA PRO A 270 -6.16 6.17 2.65
C PRO A 270 -5.41 7.01 1.61
N LEU A 271 -4.38 6.45 0.97
CA LEU A 271 -3.65 7.11 -0.10
C LEU A 271 -4.52 7.30 -1.36
N VAL A 272 -5.44 6.38 -1.67
CA VAL A 272 -6.38 6.53 -2.78
C VAL A 272 -7.31 7.72 -2.53
N GLU A 273 -7.86 7.84 -1.32
CA GLU A 273 -8.70 8.98 -0.92
C GLU A 273 -7.93 10.30 -0.99
N ALA A 274 -6.68 10.29 -0.52
CA ALA A 274 -5.80 11.45 -0.54
C ALA A 274 -5.49 11.90 -1.98
N VAL A 275 -5.02 10.99 -2.83
CA VAL A 275 -4.60 11.28 -4.20
C VAL A 275 -5.81 11.65 -5.06
N GLY A 276 -6.93 10.93 -4.95
CA GLY A 276 -8.14 11.26 -5.68
C GLY A 276 -8.67 12.65 -5.33
N ALA A 277 -8.65 13.02 -4.04
CA ALA A 277 -9.02 14.37 -3.61
C ALA A 277 -8.01 15.44 -4.06
N TYR A 278 -6.71 15.14 -4.02
CA TYR A 278 -5.65 16.06 -4.46
C TYR A 278 -5.73 16.38 -5.95
N LEU A 279 -5.89 15.34 -6.76
CA LEU A 279 -6.00 15.42 -8.22
C LEU A 279 -7.40 15.84 -8.68
N LYS A 280 -8.35 15.99 -7.74
CA LYS A 280 -9.75 16.35 -8.01
C LYS A 280 -10.39 15.42 -9.03
N VAL A 281 -10.22 14.11 -8.83
CA VAL A 281 -10.80 13.09 -9.71
C VAL A 281 -12.33 13.22 -9.70
N ASP A 282 -12.91 13.49 -10.87
CA ASP A 282 -14.35 13.40 -11.08
C ASP A 282 -14.71 11.99 -11.55
N MET A 283 -15.43 11.23 -10.74
CA MET A 283 -15.81 9.87 -11.10
C MET A 283 -16.85 9.79 -12.22
N ALA A 284 -17.53 10.90 -12.56
CA ALA A 284 -18.46 10.91 -13.69
C ALA A 284 -17.73 10.70 -15.02
N ASP A 285 -16.44 11.05 -15.10
CA ASP A 285 -15.59 10.81 -16.27
C ASP A 285 -15.15 9.34 -16.39
N TRP A 286 -15.11 8.62 -15.27
CA TRP A 286 -14.47 7.29 -15.17
C TRP A 286 -15.42 6.14 -14.88
N TRP A 287 -16.67 6.43 -14.50
CA TRP A 287 -17.60 5.41 -14.06
C TRP A 287 -19.05 5.73 -14.42
N THR A 288 -19.76 4.69 -14.84
CA THR A 288 -21.21 4.70 -15.02
C THR A 288 -21.83 3.48 -14.34
N PRO A 289 -23.05 3.60 -13.79
CA PRO A 289 -23.74 2.47 -13.19
C PRO A 289 -24.00 1.36 -14.23
N ASP A 290 -23.56 0.14 -13.92
CA ASP A 290 -23.75 -1.05 -14.75
C ASP A 290 -24.56 -2.13 -14.03
N ASP A 291 -24.80 -3.26 -14.70
CA ASP A 291 -25.59 -4.34 -14.12
C ASP A 291 -24.92 -4.99 -12.90
N ALA A 292 -23.59 -5.00 -12.82
CA ALA A 292 -22.86 -5.44 -11.63
C ALA A 292 -23.18 -4.55 -10.42
N PHE A 293 -23.11 -3.22 -10.57
CA PHE A 293 -23.48 -2.27 -9.52
C PHE A 293 -24.91 -2.50 -9.02
N PHE A 294 -25.87 -2.59 -9.93
CA PHE A 294 -27.27 -2.81 -9.53
C PHE A 294 -27.51 -4.21 -8.97
N GLY A 295 -26.77 -5.23 -9.41
CA GLY A 295 -26.82 -6.58 -8.85
C GLY A 295 -26.39 -6.61 -7.38
N LEU A 296 -25.38 -5.80 -7.02
CA LEU A 296 -24.83 -5.70 -5.66
C LEU A 296 -25.69 -4.87 -4.70
N LEU A 297 -26.50 -3.93 -5.19
CA LEU A 297 -27.32 -3.05 -4.35
C LEU A 297 -28.47 -3.82 -3.66
N ARG A 298 -28.32 -4.25 -2.40
CA ARG A 298 -29.36 -5.06 -1.72
C ARG A 298 -30.16 -4.32 -0.66
N ASP A 299 -29.66 -3.21 -0.15
CA ASP A 299 -30.29 -2.46 0.93
C ASP A 299 -31.35 -1.49 0.40
N ARG A 300 -32.57 -1.59 0.95
CA ARG A 300 -33.72 -0.77 0.54
C ARG A 300 -33.61 0.70 0.92
N ALA A 301 -33.06 1.00 2.10
CA ALA A 301 -32.90 2.39 2.52
C ALA A 301 -31.84 3.07 1.64
N VAL A 302 -30.78 2.36 1.31
CA VAL A 302 -29.73 2.85 0.42
C VAL A 302 -30.24 2.99 -1.03
N ALA A 303 -30.97 2.00 -1.55
CA ALA A 303 -31.57 2.09 -2.89
C ALA A 303 -32.52 3.30 -3.00
N ASN A 304 -33.32 3.56 -1.96
CA ASN A 304 -34.18 4.75 -1.91
C ASN A 304 -33.37 6.05 -1.83
N ALA A 305 -32.26 6.08 -1.09
CA ALA A 305 -31.38 7.23 -1.01
C ALA A 305 -30.68 7.53 -2.36
N LEU A 306 -30.27 6.50 -3.11
CA LEU A 306 -29.76 6.65 -4.47
C LEU A 306 -30.84 7.17 -5.42
N LEU A 307 -32.06 6.63 -5.31
CA LEU A 307 -33.21 7.12 -6.06
C LEU A 307 -33.52 8.59 -5.72
N ARG A 308 -33.27 9.03 -4.48
CA ARG A 308 -33.43 10.43 -4.09
C ARG A 308 -32.42 11.34 -4.77
N ASP A 309 -31.19 10.89 -4.95
CA ASP A 309 -30.16 11.68 -5.65
C ASP A 309 -30.50 11.86 -7.13
N VAL A 310 -31.04 10.82 -7.77
CA VAL A 310 -31.34 10.84 -9.22
C VAL A 310 -32.74 11.37 -9.54
N GLY A 311 -33.76 10.85 -8.87
CA GLY A 311 -35.18 11.18 -9.12
C GLY A 311 -35.75 12.28 -8.22
N GLY A 312 -34.95 12.78 -7.26
CA GLY A 312 -35.36 13.81 -6.32
C GLY A 312 -36.22 13.31 -5.15
N LYS A 313 -36.41 14.19 -4.16
CA LYS A 313 -37.11 13.88 -2.89
C LYS A 313 -38.51 13.32 -3.10
N ARG A 314 -39.33 13.98 -3.95
CA ARG A 314 -40.73 13.59 -4.15
C ARG A 314 -40.87 12.16 -4.66
N ILE A 315 -40.00 11.74 -5.57
CA ILE A 315 -40.04 10.40 -6.15
C ILE A 315 -39.54 9.36 -5.15
N ALA A 316 -38.47 9.66 -4.42
CA ALA A 316 -37.99 8.78 -3.37
C ALA A 316 -39.02 8.57 -2.26
N ASP A 317 -39.66 9.65 -1.77
CA ASP A 317 -40.69 9.58 -0.72
C ASP A 317 -41.90 8.74 -1.19
N ALA A 318 -42.33 8.90 -2.44
CA ALA A 318 -43.43 8.11 -3.01
C ALA A 318 -43.12 6.61 -3.14
N ASN A 319 -41.84 6.24 -3.25
CA ASN A 319 -41.40 4.86 -3.46
C ASN A 319 -40.67 4.27 -2.25
N VAL A 320 -40.76 4.90 -1.08
CA VAL A 320 -40.06 4.42 0.13
C VAL A 320 -40.58 3.06 0.62
N ALA A 321 -41.87 2.80 0.45
CA ALA A 321 -42.51 1.53 0.83
C ALA A 321 -42.24 0.40 -0.18
N GLU A 322 -41.85 0.73 -1.41
CA GLU A 322 -41.57 -0.24 -2.48
C GLU A 322 -40.38 -1.14 -2.16
N ASN A 323 -40.38 -2.35 -2.73
CA ASN A 323 -39.26 -3.26 -2.60
C ASN A 323 -38.01 -2.74 -3.37
N VAL A 324 -36.83 -3.27 -3.03
CA VAL A 324 -35.54 -2.88 -3.64
C VAL A 324 -35.55 -3.03 -5.16
N LYS A 325 -36.20 -4.09 -5.69
CA LYS A 325 -36.24 -4.36 -7.13
C LYS A 325 -36.98 -3.24 -7.86
N THR A 326 -38.15 -2.84 -7.35
CA THR A 326 -38.91 -1.70 -7.91
C THR A 326 -38.08 -0.42 -7.87
N GLN A 327 -37.43 -0.10 -6.74
CA GLN A 327 -36.60 1.11 -6.62
C GLN A 327 -35.42 1.12 -7.60
N LYS A 328 -34.76 -0.02 -7.82
CA LYS A 328 -33.70 -0.16 -8.83
C LYS A 328 -34.20 0.06 -10.26
N ILE A 329 -35.39 -0.43 -10.60
CA ILE A 329 -35.98 -0.23 -11.92
C ILE A 329 -36.22 1.26 -12.14
N ILE A 330 -36.81 1.95 -11.16
CA ILE A 330 -37.07 3.40 -11.25
C ILE A 330 -35.75 4.18 -11.38
N LEU A 331 -34.73 3.81 -10.60
CA LEU A 331 -33.39 4.41 -10.68
C LEU A 331 -32.78 4.23 -12.07
N ARG A 332 -32.83 3.00 -12.63
CA ARG A 332 -32.40 2.73 -14.01
C ARG A 332 -33.19 3.53 -15.04
N ASP A 333 -34.50 3.66 -14.86
CA ASP A 333 -35.35 4.42 -15.78
C ASP A 333 -34.93 5.89 -15.86
N PHE A 334 -34.55 6.51 -14.74
CA PHE A 334 -33.99 7.87 -14.77
C PHE A 334 -32.64 7.93 -15.48
N LEU A 335 -31.76 6.97 -15.27
CA LEU A 335 -30.43 6.98 -15.89
C LEU A 335 -30.50 6.69 -17.41
N ALA A 336 -31.48 5.90 -17.84
CA ALA A 336 -31.72 5.58 -19.23
C ALA A 336 -32.64 6.59 -19.94
N GLY A 337 -33.40 7.41 -19.21
CA GLY A 337 -34.44 8.26 -19.78
C GLY A 337 -35.67 7.48 -20.26
N THR A 338 -35.96 6.34 -19.63
CA THR A 338 -37.06 5.43 -19.98
C THR A 338 -38.22 5.55 -18.99
N GLY A 339 -39.35 4.90 -19.28
CA GLY A 339 -40.51 4.89 -18.39
C GLY A 339 -41.12 6.27 -18.16
N GLY A 340 -41.01 7.19 -19.12
CA GLY A 340 -41.53 8.55 -19.05
C GLY A 340 -40.73 9.49 -18.15
N ARG A 341 -39.48 9.17 -17.83
CA ARG A 341 -38.61 9.96 -16.95
C ARG A 341 -37.56 10.73 -17.75
N ALA A 342 -37.25 11.94 -17.32
CA ALA A 342 -36.15 12.71 -17.89
C ALA A 342 -34.82 12.00 -17.58
N LYS A 343 -33.96 11.88 -18.60
CA LYS A 343 -32.65 11.26 -18.47
C LYS A 343 -31.77 12.07 -17.51
N VAL A 344 -31.07 11.39 -16.62
CA VAL A 344 -30.04 11.97 -15.74
C VAL A 344 -28.68 11.42 -16.18
N ASP A 345 -27.86 12.29 -16.76
CA ASP A 345 -26.50 11.99 -17.20
C ASP A 345 -25.45 12.41 -16.15
N GLY A 346 -24.29 11.75 -16.16
CA GLY A 346 -23.14 12.11 -15.30
C GLY A 346 -23.37 11.90 -13.80
N TRP A 347 -24.39 11.14 -13.39
CA TRP A 347 -24.61 10.86 -11.99
C TRP A 347 -23.64 9.80 -11.45
N THR A 348 -22.99 10.14 -10.34
CA THR A 348 -22.24 9.20 -9.51
C THR A 348 -22.79 9.15 -8.09
N PRO A 349 -22.85 7.97 -7.44
CA PRO A 349 -23.23 7.90 -6.04
C PRO A 349 -22.16 8.53 -5.15
N LYS A 350 -22.57 9.00 -3.96
CA LYS A 350 -21.69 9.63 -2.94
C LYS A 350 -20.48 8.78 -2.54
N TRP A 351 -20.59 7.46 -2.70
CA TRP A 351 -19.51 6.51 -2.44
C TRP A 351 -18.33 6.63 -3.40
N MET A 352 -18.58 7.07 -4.63
CA MET A 352 -17.57 7.21 -5.69
C MET A 352 -16.88 8.58 -5.65
N ALA A 353 -17.46 9.58 -4.99
CA ALA A 353 -16.88 10.92 -4.95
C ALA A 353 -15.53 10.96 -4.21
N PHE A 354 -14.69 11.93 -4.58
CA PHE A 354 -13.50 12.31 -3.82
C PHE A 354 -13.68 13.71 -3.21
N PRO A 355 -13.73 13.86 -1.87
CA PRO A 355 -13.71 12.79 -0.87
C PRO A 355 -15.03 12.01 -0.80
N PRO A 356 -15.00 10.74 -0.33
CA PRO A 356 -16.18 9.88 -0.29
C PRO A 356 -17.17 10.33 0.77
N ALA A 357 -18.46 10.07 0.53
CA ALA A 357 -19.55 10.32 1.47
C ALA A 357 -20.50 9.12 1.58
N ARG A 358 -21.28 9.08 2.66
CA ARG A 358 -22.22 7.99 2.98
C ARG A 358 -23.68 8.43 2.83
N TYR A 359 -24.56 7.45 2.58
CA TYR A 359 -26.01 7.65 2.46
C TYR A 359 -26.78 7.46 3.76
N THR A 360 -26.17 6.83 4.76
CA THR A 360 -26.81 6.52 6.05
C THR A 360 -25.86 6.84 7.19
N ASP A 361 -26.33 6.78 8.42
CA ASP A 361 -25.49 6.99 9.61
C ASP A 361 -24.59 5.80 9.95
N ARG A 362 -24.65 4.71 9.17
CA ARG A 362 -23.82 3.52 9.35
C ARG A 362 -22.35 3.81 9.03
N ILE A 363 -21.45 3.04 9.65
CA ILE A 363 -20.01 3.11 9.40
C ILE A 363 -19.71 2.82 7.92
N TYR A 364 -18.81 3.61 7.34
CA TYR A 364 -18.36 3.45 5.96
C TYR A 364 -16.86 3.75 5.87
N ALA A 365 -16.06 2.70 5.67
CA ALA A 365 -14.60 2.76 5.80
C ALA A 365 -13.90 3.82 4.94
N PRO A 366 -14.30 4.11 3.68
CA PRO A 366 -13.69 5.19 2.89
C PRO A 366 -13.80 6.58 3.54
N VAL A 367 -14.91 6.89 4.22
CA VAL A 367 -15.05 8.15 4.97
C VAL A 367 -14.06 8.21 6.14
N ASP A 368 -13.86 7.09 6.83
CA ASP A 368 -12.89 7.00 7.94
C ASP A 368 -11.44 7.16 7.42
N ARG A 369 -11.11 6.53 6.28
CA ARG A 369 -9.81 6.66 5.60
C ARG A 369 -9.51 8.09 5.18
N TRP A 370 -10.50 8.78 4.58
CA TRP A 370 -10.38 10.22 4.29
C TRP A 370 -10.18 11.03 5.58
N GLY A 371 -10.91 10.66 6.64
CA GLY A 371 -10.76 11.24 7.98
C GLY A 371 -9.32 11.27 8.49
N ALA A 372 -8.53 10.22 8.21
CA ALA A 372 -7.13 10.09 8.61
C ALA A 372 -6.17 11.03 7.85
N VAL A 373 -6.47 11.38 6.60
CA VAL A 373 -5.56 12.17 5.73
C VAL A 373 -6.00 13.61 5.49
N LYS A 374 -7.30 13.93 5.69
CA LYS A 374 -7.90 15.23 5.32
C LYS A 374 -7.15 16.45 5.87
N THR A 375 -6.57 16.36 7.06
CA THR A 375 -5.84 17.46 7.69
C THR A 375 -4.55 17.78 6.95
N ALA A 376 -3.81 16.75 6.53
CA ALA A 376 -2.61 16.92 5.71
C ALA A 376 -3.00 17.46 4.32
N MET A 377 -4.05 16.89 3.72
CA MET A 377 -4.51 17.27 2.38
C MET A 377 -4.95 18.73 2.27
N ARG A 378 -5.63 19.27 3.30
CA ARG A 378 -6.07 20.68 3.32
C ARG A 378 -4.93 21.70 3.28
N ARG A 379 -3.70 21.29 3.60
CA ARG A 379 -2.54 22.18 3.67
C ARG A 379 -1.69 22.14 2.40
N LEU A 380 -2.00 21.27 1.46
CA LEU A 380 -1.22 21.15 0.25
C LEU A 380 -1.55 22.27 -0.74
N PRO A 381 -0.54 22.78 -1.48
CA PRO A 381 -0.79 23.62 -2.64
C PRO A 381 -1.62 22.86 -3.70
N PRO A 382 -2.29 23.54 -4.63
CA PRO A 382 -2.91 22.85 -5.76
C PRO A 382 -1.84 22.08 -6.56
N PRO A 383 -2.21 20.95 -7.22
CA PRO A 383 -1.30 20.27 -8.13
C PRO A 383 -0.73 21.25 -9.15
N GLN A 384 0.59 21.37 -9.18
CA GLN A 384 1.31 22.17 -10.17
C GLN A 384 1.60 21.31 -11.39
N ALA A 385 1.56 21.92 -12.58
CA ALA A 385 2.18 21.30 -13.75
C ALA A 385 3.68 21.19 -13.49
N LEU A 386 4.28 20.04 -13.82
CA LEU A 386 5.73 19.89 -13.78
C LEU A 386 6.31 20.81 -14.85
N GLU A 387 6.80 21.98 -14.45
CA GLU A 387 7.71 22.74 -15.31
C GLU A 387 9.06 22.01 -15.36
N PRO A 388 9.73 21.95 -16.52
CA PRO A 388 11.06 21.34 -16.63
C PRO A 388 12.09 22.26 -15.95
N ALA A 389 12.26 22.14 -14.63
CA ALA A 389 13.26 22.92 -13.89
C ALA A 389 14.59 22.17 -13.79
N PRO A 390 15.73 22.83 -14.10
CA PRO A 390 17.05 22.23 -14.16
C PRO A 390 17.57 22.00 -12.73
N TYR A 391 17.81 20.75 -12.38
CA TYR A 391 18.30 20.34 -11.07
C TYR A 391 19.59 21.07 -10.67
N ALA A 392 19.47 22.13 -9.86
CA ALA A 392 20.55 22.68 -9.06
C ALA A 392 20.01 22.86 -7.63
N ILE A 393 20.32 21.89 -6.76
CA ILE A 393 20.22 22.11 -5.32
C ILE A 393 21.60 22.65 -4.91
N ALA A 394 21.62 23.89 -4.45
CA ALA A 394 22.83 24.55 -3.98
C ALA A 394 23.43 23.78 -2.79
N ALA A 395 24.74 23.53 -2.85
CA ALA A 395 25.53 23.05 -1.73
C ALA A 395 25.78 24.21 -0.76
N GLU A 396 25.51 24.01 0.53
CA GLU A 396 26.13 24.77 1.62
C GLU A 396 27.51 24.18 1.96
#